data_AF-A0ABD4KUL1-F1
#
_entry.id   AF-A0ABD4KUL1-F1
#
_cell.length_a   1.000
_cell.length_b   1.000
_cell.length_c   1.000
_cell.angle_alpha   90.00
_cell.angle_beta   90.00
_cell.angle_gamma   90.00
#
_symmetry.space_group_name_H-M   'P 1'
#
loop_
_entity.id
_entity.type
_entity.pdbx_description
1 polymer ?
#
loop_
_entity_poly.entity_id
_entity_poly.type
_entity_poly.pdbx_seq_one_letter_code
_entity_poly.pdbx_strand_id
1 'polypeptide(L)' 'AKVLIMGFTFKGDCPDFRNTKIIDIVNELQDFNMSVDVYDSWASKEEVKHEYGIELIDELRDGYYDA' A
#
# COMPACT_ATOMS: atom_id res chain seq x y z
N ALA A 1 -5.87 -12.62 -8.64
CA ALA A 1 -4.50 -12.61 -8.09
C ALA A 1 -4.47 -11.62 -6.93
N LYS A 2 -3.69 -11.90 -5.88
CA LYS A 2 -3.49 -10.99 -4.74
C LYS A 2 -2.07 -10.48 -4.78
N VAL A 3 -1.89 -9.18 -4.58
CA VAL A 3 -0.60 -8.52 -4.64
C VAL A 3 -0.38 -7.79 -3.33
N LEU A 4 0.77 -8.04 -2.71
CA LEU A 4 1.22 -7.33 -1.52
C LEU A 4 2.27 -6.28 -1.93
N ILE A 5 2.01 -5.02 -1.61
CA ILE A 5 2.99 -3.94 -1.75
C ILE A 5 3.53 -3.60 -0.37
N MET A 6 4.82 -3.84 -0.16
CA MET A 6 5.52 -3.50 1.08
C MET A 6 6.33 -2.22 0.85
N GLY A 7 5.94 -1.16 1.55
CA GLY A 7 6.47 0.19 1.39
C GLY A 7 5.50 1.06 0.60
N PHE A 8 5.02 2.12 1.24
CA PHE A 8 4.19 3.19 0.68
C PHE A 8 4.93 4.53 0.71
N THR A 9 5.78 4.73 1.72
CA THR A 9 6.62 5.91 1.92
C THR A 9 7.70 6.06 0.86
N PHE A 10 7.99 7.31 0.48
CA PHE A 10 8.99 7.63 -0.54
C PHE A 10 10.43 7.34 -0.09
N LYS A 11 10.67 7.31 1.23
CA LYS A 11 11.96 6.97 1.87
C LYS A 11 11.68 6.18 3.14
N GLY A 12 12.44 5.11 3.38
CA GLY A 12 12.28 4.20 4.52
C GLY A 12 12.55 4.78 5.93
N ASP A 13 12.63 6.10 6.05
CA ASP A 13 12.82 6.86 7.31
C ASP A 13 11.95 8.14 7.35
N CYS A 14 10.99 8.29 6.43
CA CYS A 14 10.18 9.50 6.32
C CYS A 14 8.72 9.16 6.05
N PRO A 15 7.77 9.60 6.89
CA PRO A 15 6.35 9.35 6.69
C PRO A 15 5.76 10.16 5.51
N ASP A 16 6.58 10.79 4.67
CA ASP A 16 6.09 11.55 3.53
C ASP A 16 5.73 10.61 2.37
N PHE A 17 4.43 10.51 2.12
CA PHE A 17 3.84 9.74 1.03
C PHE A 17 3.03 10.61 0.04
N ARG A 18 3.00 11.95 0.23
CA ARG A 18 2.19 12.92 -0.55
C ARG A 18 2.49 12.98 -2.05
N ASN A 19 3.63 12.43 -2.46
CA ASN A 19 4.04 12.31 -3.87
C ASN A 19 4.51 10.90 -4.20
N THR A 20 4.00 9.89 -3.49
CA THR A 20 4.33 8.50 -3.81
C THR A 20 3.73 8.10 -5.14
N LYS A 21 4.52 7.46 -6.00
CA LYS A 21 4.04 6.85 -7.26
C LYS A 21 3.40 5.48 -7.04
N ILE A 22 3.39 5.01 -5.79
CA ILE A 22 2.81 3.71 -5.43
C ILE A 22 1.28 3.74 -5.60
N ILE A 23 0.64 4.91 -5.44
CA ILE A 23 -0.78 5.09 -5.75
C ILE A 23 -1.10 4.70 -7.20
N ASP A 24 -0.26 5.07 -8.17
CA ASP A 24 -0.49 4.76 -9.58
C ASP A 24 -0.45 3.24 -9.81
N ILE A 25 0.51 2.56 -9.18
CA ILE A 25 0.64 1.09 -9.25
C ILE A 25 -0.55 0.40 -8.58
N VAL A 26 -0.98 0.89 -7.41
CA VAL A 26 -2.16 0.35 -6.71
C VAL A 26 -3.40 0.47 -7.57
N ASN A 27 -3.63 1.65 -8.16
CA ASN A 27 -4.79 1.91 -9.02
C ASN A 27 -4.75 1.04 -10.28
N GLU A 28 -3.61 0.96 -10.97
CA GLU A 28 -3.47 0.09 -12.15
C GLU A 28 -3.79 -1.36 -11.80
N LEU A 29 -3.22 -1.90 -10.73
CA LEU A 29 -3.48 -3.27 -10.30
C LEU A 29 -4.95 -3.51 -9.90
N GLN A 30 -5.58 -2.52 -9.25
CA GLN A 30 -7.02 -2.56 -8.94
C GLN A 30 -7.88 -2.52 -10.21
N ASP A 31 -7.50 -1.72 -11.20
CA ASP A 31 -8.14 -1.67 -12.54
C ASP A 31 -8.02 -3.00 -13.29
N PHE A 32 -6.92 -3.74 -13.07
CA PHE A 32 -6.77 -5.14 -13.52
C PHE A 32 -7.59 -6.15 -12.71
N ASN A 33 -8.51 -5.69 -11.86
CA ASN A 33 -9.36 -6.51 -11.00
C ASN A 33 -8.54 -7.38 -10.01
N MET A 34 -7.32 -6.95 -9.66
CA MET A 34 -6.49 -7.61 -8.65
C MET A 34 -6.77 -7.06 -7.25
N SER A 35 -6.61 -7.91 -6.24
CA SER A 35 -6.65 -7.46 -4.85
C SER A 35 -5.27 -6.96 -4.46
N VAL A 36 -5.16 -5.69 -4.09
CA VAL A 36 -3.91 -5.06 -3.71
C VAL A 36 -3.98 -4.72 -2.23
N ASP A 37 -3.07 -5.30 -1.46
CA ASP A 37 -2.87 -5.01 -0.05
C ASP A 37 -1.58 -4.19 0.10
N VAL A 38 -1.62 -3.09 0.84
CA VAL A 38 -0.47 -2.20 1.02
C VAL A 38 -0.08 -2.17 2.49
N TYR A 39 1.19 -2.44 2.77
CA TYR A 39 1.77 -2.44 4.11
C TYR A 39 2.92 -1.45 4.20
N ASP A 40 2.89 -0.56 5.18
CA ASP A 40 4.01 0.34 5.50
C ASP A 40 4.03 0.61 7.01
N SER A 41 5.20 0.48 7.64
CA SER A 41 5.38 0.66 9.08
C SER A 41 5.58 2.12 9.51
N TRP A 42 5.88 3.01 8.57
CA TRP A 42 6.18 4.43 8.79
C TRP A 42 5.04 5.34 8.37
N ALA A 43 4.23 4.94 7.39
CA ALA A 43 3.06 5.70 6.94
C ALA A 43 1.91 5.64 7.95
N SER A 44 1.27 6.79 8.18
CA SER A 44 0.06 6.87 8.97
C SER A 44 -1.15 6.41 8.17
N LYS A 45 -1.82 5.36 8.64
CA LYS A 45 -3.00 4.77 7.96
C LYS A 45 -4.15 5.74 7.79
N GLU A 46 -4.40 6.54 8.81
CA GLU A 46 -5.47 7.53 8.80
C GLU A 46 -5.18 8.61 7.75
N GLU A 47 -3.93 9.08 7.68
CA GLU A 47 -3.55 10.09 6.69
C GLU A 47 -3.54 9.52 5.27
N VAL A 48 -3.04 8.30 5.06
CA VAL A 48 -3.07 7.63 3.74
C VAL A 48 -4.49 7.39 3.26
N LYS A 49 -5.39 6.96 4.15
CA LYS A 49 -6.81 6.78 3.81
C LYS A 49 -7.49 8.11 3.52
N HIS A 50 -7.17 9.15 4.27
CA HIS A 50 -7.74 10.48 4.05
C HIS A 50 -7.26 11.13 2.75
N GLU A 51 -5.98 10.96 2.41
CA GLU A 51 -5.36 11.63 1.27
C GLU A 51 -5.51 10.84 -0.04
N TYR A 52 -5.45 9.51 0.02
CA TYR A 52 -5.47 8.62 -1.16
C TYR A 52 -6.65 7.65 -1.20
N GLY A 53 -7.43 7.54 -0.13
CA GLY A 53 -8.53 6.56 -0.06
C GLY A 53 -8.05 5.10 0.06
N ILE A 54 -6.75 4.86 0.27
CA ILE A 54 -6.18 3.51 0.42
C ILE A 54 -6.21 3.10 1.89
N GLU A 55 -6.58 1.85 2.15
CA GLU A 55 -6.45 1.23 3.47
C GLU A 55 -5.13 0.45 3.57
N LEU A 56 -4.26 0.87 4.49
CA LEU A 56 -3.03 0.15 4.82
C LEU A 56 -3.33 -1.02 5.77
N ILE A 57 -2.80 -2.21 5.48
CA ILE A 57 -2.93 -3.39 6.35
C ILE A 57 -1.98 -3.30 7.56
N ASP A 58 -2.38 -3.82 8.73
CA ASP A 58 -1.54 -3.82 9.96
C ASP A 58 -0.63 -5.04 10.03
N GLU A 59 -1.11 -6.16 9.51
CA GLU A 59 -0.46 -7.44 9.65
C GLU A 59 -0.44 -8.16 8.32
N LEU A 60 0.73 -8.69 7.99
CA LEU A 60 0.90 -9.60 6.86
C LEU A 60 0.33 -10.96 7.26
N ARG A 61 -0.56 -11.49 6.44
CA ARG A 61 -1.11 -12.84 6.65
C ARG A 61 -0.18 -13.87 6.01
N ASP A 62 0.38 -14.73 6.84
CA ASP A 62 1.25 -15.82 6.40
C ASP A 62 0.49 -16.80 5.49
N GLY A 63 1.09 -17.17 4.35
CA GLY A 63 0.45 -18.05 3.34
C GLY A 63 -0.72 -17.44 2.56
N TYR A 64 -0.97 -16.13 2.68
CA TYR A 64 -2.09 -15.47 1.98
C TYR A 64 -1.74 -14.93 0.59
N TYR A 65 -0.44 -14.77 0.32
CA TYR A 65 0.11 -14.35 -0.96
C TYR A 65 1.01 -15.48 -1.47
N ASP A 66 0.90 -15.79 -2.76
CA ASP A 66 1.83 -16.71 -3.42
C ASP A 66 3.22 -16.04 -3.50
N ALA A 67 4.26 -16.80 -3.14
CA ALA A 67 5.66 -16.37 -3.18
C ALA A 67 6.32 -16.65 -4.55
#